data_AF-A0A355H7Z8-F1
#
_entry.id   AF-A0A355H7Z8-F1
#
_cell.length_a   1.000
_cell.length_b   1.000
_cell.length_c   1.000
_cell.angle_alpha   90.00
_cell.angle_beta   90.00
_cell.angle_gamma   90.00
#
_symmetry.space_group_name_H-M   'P 1'
#
loop_
_entity.id
_entity.type
_entity.pdbx_description
1 polymer ?
#
loop_
_entity_poly.entity_id
_entity_poly.type
_entity_poly.pdbx_seq_one_letter_code
_entity_poly.pdbx_strand_id
1 'polypeptide(L)'
;MLLQSPPLLGFCAYSGTGKTTLLTRLIPILNRQGLKIGLVKHAHHQFDIDHPGKDSYELRKAGACEMMVASAKRWALVHESPEGKVEPTLEELLPHLSLGELDLVLVEGFKH
;
A
#
# COMPACT_ATOMS: atom_id res chain seq x y z
N MET A 1 -16.63 19.47 10.57
CA MET A 1 -17.03 18.14 10.07
C MET A 1 -15.99 17.16 10.55
N LEU A 2 -16.35 16.15 11.33
CA LEU A 2 -15.42 15.07 11.64
C LEU A 2 -15.12 14.38 10.31
N LEU A 3 -13.85 14.37 9.89
CA LEU A 3 -13.41 13.56 8.75
C LEU A 3 -13.78 12.11 9.11
N GLN A 4 -14.77 11.56 8.44
CA GLN A 4 -15.10 10.14 8.57
C GLN A 4 -13.94 9.37 7.97
N SER A 5 -13.08 8.82 8.82
CA SER A 5 -12.10 7.83 8.40
C SER A 5 -12.86 6.57 7.97
N PRO A 6 -12.55 5.96 6.81
CA PRO A 6 -13.21 4.74 6.38
C PRO A 6 -12.96 3.61 7.40
N PRO A 7 -13.89 2.66 7.55
CA PRO A 7 -13.65 1.46 8.33
C PRO A 7 -12.42 0.70 7.80
N LEU A 8 -11.74 0.01 8.72
CA LEU A 8 -10.60 -0.86 8.42
C LEU A 8 -11.01 -2.32 8.56
N LEU A 9 -10.64 -3.18 7.61
CA LEU A 9 -10.86 -4.62 7.67
C LEU A 9 -9.56 -5.40 7.45
N GLY A 10 -9.07 -6.05 8.51
CA GLY A 10 -7.83 -6.81 8.50
C GLY A 10 -8.00 -8.28 8.07
N PHE A 11 -7.05 -8.76 7.26
CA PHE A 11 -6.91 -10.14 6.83
C PHE A 11 -5.57 -10.70 7.30
N CYS A 12 -5.61 -11.47 8.40
CA CYS A 12 -4.44 -12.07 9.03
C CYS A 12 -4.46 -13.59 8.90
N ALA A 13 -3.41 -14.16 8.31
CA ALA A 13 -3.18 -15.60 8.19
C ALA A 13 -1.68 -15.85 7.96
N TYR A 14 -1.24 -17.11 8.08
CA TYR A 14 0.11 -17.50 7.71
C TYR A 14 0.42 -17.24 6.22
N SER A 15 1.70 -17.18 5.88
CA SER A 15 2.13 -17.06 4.48
C SER A 15 1.66 -18.28 3.69
N GLY A 16 1.31 -18.09 2.42
CA GLY A 16 0.82 -19.17 1.56
C GLY A 16 -0.64 -19.60 1.78
N THR A 17 -1.35 -19.11 2.81
CA THR A 17 -2.75 -19.50 3.09
C THR A 17 -3.79 -18.90 2.11
N GLY A 18 -3.35 -18.19 1.06
CA GLY A 18 -4.25 -17.69 0.01
C GLY A 18 -4.91 -16.33 0.28
N LYS A 19 -4.38 -15.52 1.22
CA LYS A 19 -4.87 -14.15 1.49
C LYS A 19 -4.95 -13.28 0.23
N THR A 20 -3.85 -13.21 -0.51
CA THR A 20 -3.79 -12.46 -1.76
C THR A 20 -4.78 -13.01 -2.80
N THR A 21 -4.98 -14.32 -2.87
CA THR A 21 -5.99 -14.96 -3.74
C THR A 21 -7.42 -14.56 -3.36
N LEU A 22 -7.72 -14.49 -2.06
CA LEU A 22 -9.02 -14.03 -1.57
C LEU A 22 -9.24 -12.55 -1.91
N LEU A 23 -8.28 -11.69 -1.58
CA LEU A 23 -8.39 -10.24 -1.78
C LEU A 23 -8.52 -9.87 -3.26
N THR A 24 -7.74 -10.51 -4.14
CA THR A 24 -7.81 -10.28 -5.60
C THR A 24 -9.16 -10.69 -6.21
N ARG A 25 -9.91 -11.59 -5.57
CA ARG A 25 -11.29 -11.95 -5.97
C ARG A 25 -12.36 -11.08 -5.30
N LEU A 26 -12.13 -10.66 -4.06
CA LEU A 26 -13.05 -9.86 -3.28
C LEU A 26 -13.14 -8.41 -3.78
N ILE A 27 -11.99 -7.76 -4.02
CA ILE A 27 -11.93 -6.34 -4.42
C ILE A 27 -12.80 -6.06 -5.67
N PRO A 28 -12.74 -6.86 -6.76
CA PRO A 28 -13.62 -6.64 -7.91
C PRO A 28 -15.12 -6.81 -7.63
N ILE A 29 -15.50 -7.58 -6.61
CA ILE A 29 -16.92 -7.72 -6.20
C ILE A 29 -17.36 -6.46 -5.45
N LEU A 30 -16.55 -5.97 -4.51
CA LEU A 30 -16.81 -4.74 -3.76
C LEU A 30 -16.85 -3.51 -4.67
N ASN A 31 -15.90 -3.39 -5.61
CA ASN A 31 -15.90 -2.32 -6.60
C ASN A 31 -17.16 -2.34 -7.49
N ARG A 32 -17.67 -3.53 -7.85
CA ARG A 32 -18.93 -3.66 -8.60
C ARG A 32 -20.16 -3.24 -7.81
N GLN A 33 -20.07 -3.22 -6.48
CA GLN A 33 -21.10 -2.67 -5.59
C GLN A 33 -20.95 -1.15 -5.37
N GLY A 34 -20.00 -0.50 -6.05
CA GLY A 34 -19.79 0.93 -5.99
C GLY A 34 -18.85 1.40 -4.87
N LEU A 35 -18.26 0.48 -4.10
CA LEU A 35 -17.32 0.82 -3.03
C LEU A 35 -15.94 1.17 -3.59
N LYS A 36 -15.34 2.25 -3.11
CA LYS A 36 -13.94 2.63 -3.36
C LYS A 36 -13.04 2.02 -2.30
N ILE A 37 -12.25 1.04 -2.72
CA ILE A 37 -11.43 0.23 -1.82
C ILE A 37 -9.99 0.73 -1.77
N GLY A 38 -9.52 1.05 -0.57
CA GLY A 38 -8.09 1.17 -0.27
C GLY A 38 -7.50 -0.15 0.20
N LEU A 39 -6.18 -0.30 0.09
CA LEU A 39 -5.47 -1.49 0.57
C LEU A 39 -4.11 -1.06 1.13
N VAL A 40 -3.80 -1.48 2.36
CA VAL A 40 -2.44 -1.45 2.90
C VAL A 40 -1.96 -2.89 3.06
N LYS A 41 -0.75 -3.18 2.58
CA LYS A 41 -0.15 -4.51 2.66
C LYS A 41 1.22 -4.42 3.31
N HIS A 42 1.45 -5.24 4.34
CA HIS A 42 2.78 -5.45 4.89
C HIS A 42 3.47 -6.58 4.11
N ALA A 43 4.59 -6.26 3.45
CA ALA A 43 5.44 -7.25 2.77
C ALA A 43 6.38 -7.93 3.79
N HIS A 44 6.65 -9.23 3.62
CA HIS A 44 7.51 -9.98 4.55
C HIS A 44 9.02 -9.90 4.23
N HIS A 45 9.40 -9.25 3.13
CA HIS A 45 10.78 -9.11 2.65
C HIS A 45 10.97 -7.74 1.99
N GLN A 46 12.24 -7.33 1.81
CA GLN A 46 12.59 -6.22 0.94
C GLN A 46 11.91 -6.37 -0.42
N PHE A 47 11.34 -5.29 -0.92
CA PHE A 47 10.67 -5.24 -2.22
C PHE A 47 11.05 -3.96 -2.94
N ASP A 48 11.16 -4.04 -4.27
CA ASP A 48 11.24 -2.88 -5.14
C ASP A 48 9.96 -2.83 -5.98
N ILE A 49 9.40 -1.63 -6.18
CA ILE A 49 8.26 -1.41 -7.08
C ILE A 49 8.74 -1.19 -8.52
N ASP A 50 9.97 -0.72 -8.69
CA ASP A 50 10.66 -0.51 -9.96
C ASP A 50 11.78 -1.56 -10.15
N HIS A 51 12.57 -1.41 -11.23
CA HIS A 51 13.55 -2.41 -11.65
C HIS A 51 14.85 -1.76 -12.14
N PRO A 52 16.02 -2.40 -11.94
CA PRO A 52 17.30 -1.94 -12.47
C PRO A 52 17.27 -1.57 -13.95
N GLY A 53 17.97 -0.48 -14.32
CA GLY A 53 18.00 0.05 -15.68
C GLY A 53 16.79 0.91 -16.08
N LYS A 54 15.83 1.14 -15.17
CA LYS A 54 14.79 2.17 -15.34
C LYS A 54 15.19 3.45 -14.63
N ASP A 55 14.89 4.60 -15.22
CA ASP A 55 15.22 5.91 -14.66
C ASP A 55 14.74 6.08 -13.21
N SER A 56 13.53 5.61 -12.88
CA SER A 56 13.00 5.67 -11.51
C SER A 56 13.86 4.90 -10.49
N TYR A 57 14.37 3.74 -10.89
CA TYR A 57 15.24 2.91 -10.05
C TYR A 57 16.60 3.55 -9.87
N GLU A 58 17.23 4.00 -10.97
CA GLU A 58 18.55 4.62 -10.92
C GLU A 58 18.54 5.93 -10.10
N LEU A 59 17.51 6.77 -10.26
CA LEU A 59 17.35 8.00 -9.48
C LEU A 59 17.16 7.72 -7.98
N ARG A 60 16.37 6.69 -7.64
CA ARG A 60 16.18 6.26 -6.25
C ARG A 60 17.49 5.74 -5.65
N LYS A 61 18.18 4.82 -6.34
CA LYS A 61 19.46 4.26 -5.88
C LYS A 61 20.61 5.28 -5.89
N ALA A 62 20.50 6.36 -6.64
CA ALA A 62 21.42 7.50 -6.57
C ALA A 62 21.27 8.33 -5.27
N GLY A 63 20.24 8.06 -4.45
CA GLY A 63 20.08 8.66 -3.12
C GLY A 63 18.83 9.53 -2.94
N ALA A 64 17.84 9.45 -3.85
CA ALA A 64 16.57 10.12 -3.62
C ALA A 64 15.79 9.41 -2.50
N CYS A 65 15.63 10.07 -1.35
CA CYS A 65 14.87 9.51 -0.22
C CYS A 65 13.37 9.40 -0.51
N GLU A 66 12.86 10.24 -1.40
CA GLU A 66 11.51 10.14 -1.96
C GLU A 66 11.57 10.23 -3.48
N MET A 67 10.92 9.29 -4.15
CA MET A 67 10.84 9.23 -5.61
C MET A 67 9.39 9.10 -6.04
N MET A 68 8.90 10.09 -6.78
CA MET A 68 7.56 10.10 -7.36
C MET A 68 7.64 9.95 -8.88
N VAL A 69 6.91 8.98 -9.41
CA VAL A 69 6.75 8.77 -10.86
C VAL A 69 5.27 8.85 -11.24
N ALA A 70 4.95 9.57 -12.30
CA ALA A 70 3.57 9.85 -12.69
C ALA A 70 3.33 9.67 -14.19
N SER A 71 2.06 9.40 -14.54
CA SER A 71 1.54 9.30 -15.90
C SER A 71 0.09 9.77 -15.92
N ALA A 72 -0.51 9.88 -17.11
CA ALA A 72 -1.93 10.23 -17.25
C ALA A 72 -2.91 9.27 -16.55
N LYS A 73 -2.47 8.04 -16.21
CA LYS A 73 -3.35 7.01 -15.62
C LYS A 73 -3.13 6.76 -14.13
N ARG A 74 -1.94 7.07 -13.61
CA ARG A 74 -1.52 6.75 -12.24
C ARG A 74 -0.20 7.40 -11.89
N TRP A 75 0.08 7.45 -10.60
CA TRP A 75 1.38 7.78 -10.04
C TRP A 75 1.76 6.76 -8.96
N ALA A 76 3.03 6.73 -8.60
CA ALA A 76 3.55 5.97 -7.47
C ALA A 76 4.57 6.83 -6.71
N LEU A 77 4.54 6.74 -5.39
CA LEU A 77 5.53 7.31 -4.49
C LEU A 77 6.30 6.17 -3.83
N VAL A 78 7.63 6.24 -3.85
CA VAL A 78 8.51 5.37 -3.08
C VAL A 78 9.19 6.23 -2.03
N HIS A 79 9.07 5.83 -0.77
CA HIS A 79 9.72 6.44 0.38
C HIS A 79 10.76 5.47 0.91
N GLU A 80 12.03 5.86 0.85
CA GLU A 80 13.13 5.06 1.41
C GLU A 80 13.20 5.29 2.92
N SER A 81 13.09 4.20 3.68
CA SER A 81 13.27 4.27 5.13
C SER A 81 14.77 4.32 5.47
N PRO A 82 15.19 5.16 6.43
CA PRO A 82 16.57 5.14 6.91
C PRO A 82 16.98 3.74 7.38
N GLU A 83 18.24 3.38 7.13
CA GLU A 83 18.79 2.11 7.61
C GLU A 83 18.63 1.98 9.13
N GLY A 84 18.20 0.80 9.59
CA GLY A 84 18.02 0.50 11.01
C GLY A 84 16.73 1.03 11.63
N LYS A 85 15.83 1.67 10.86
CA LYS A 85 14.48 2.00 11.34
C LYS A 85 13.63 0.73 11.50
N VAL A 86 12.74 0.74 12.49
CA VAL A 86 11.71 -0.29 12.67
C VAL A 86 10.71 -0.21 11.50
N GLU A 87 10.16 -1.37 11.12
CA GLU A 87 9.07 -1.46 10.13
C GLU A 87 7.94 -0.47 10.47
N PRO A 88 7.35 0.20 9.46
CA PRO A 88 6.32 1.20 9.70
C PRO A 88 5.05 0.57 10.27
N THR A 89 4.38 1.28 11.19
CA THR A 89 3.08 0.83 11.72
C THR A 89 1.96 1.12 10.72
N LEU A 90 0.80 0.47 10.89
CA LEU A 90 -0.36 0.75 10.06
C LEU A 90 -0.79 2.22 10.19
N GLU A 91 -0.77 2.77 11.40
CA GLU A 91 -1.11 4.16 11.71
C GLU A 91 -0.18 5.16 11.01
N GLU A 92 1.09 4.82 10.85
CA GLU A 92 2.05 5.64 10.09
C GLU A 92 1.77 5.61 8.59
N LEU A 93 1.27 4.48 8.06
CA LEU A 93 1.03 4.30 6.62
C LEU A 93 -0.33 4.83 6.15
N LEU A 94 -1.36 4.77 6.98
CA LEU A 94 -2.73 5.19 6.62
C LEU A 94 -2.84 6.63 6.08
N PRO A 95 -2.14 7.64 6.63
CA PRO A 95 -2.19 9.00 6.13
C PRO A 95 -1.70 9.18 4.68
N HIS A 96 -0.95 8.21 4.12
CA HIS A 96 -0.50 8.26 2.73
C HIS A 96 -1.60 7.87 1.73
N LEU A 97 -2.74 7.35 2.20
CA LEU A 97 -3.93 7.12 1.37
C LEU A 97 -4.83 8.36 1.36
N SER A 98 -5.54 8.56 0.26
CA SER A 98 -6.63 9.54 0.16
C SER A 98 -7.87 9.07 0.94
N LEU A 99 -7.77 8.94 2.27
CA LEU A 99 -8.80 8.33 3.12
C LEU A 99 -10.20 8.94 2.94
N GLY A 100 -10.29 10.25 2.66
CA GLY A 100 -11.56 10.93 2.40
C GLY A 100 -12.26 10.53 1.09
N GLU A 101 -11.61 9.77 0.22
CA GLU A 101 -12.15 9.28 -1.05
C GLU A 101 -12.50 7.78 -1.01
N LEU A 102 -12.27 7.11 0.12
CA LEU A 102 -12.40 5.66 0.26
C LEU A 102 -13.61 5.29 1.12
N ASP A 103 -14.27 4.20 0.79
CA ASP A 103 -15.41 3.67 1.56
C ASP A 103 -14.98 2.55 2.55
N LEU A 104 -13.86 1.88 2.26
CA LEU A 104 -13.30 0.80 3.06
C LEU A 104 -11.80 0.67 2.78
N VAL A 105 -11.00 0.48 3.82
CA VAL A 105 -9.57 0.14 3.69
C VAL A 105 -9.36 -1.30 4.14
N LEU A 106 -8.85 -2.13 3.24
CA LEU A 106 -8.44 -3.50 3.53
C LEU A 106 -7.00 -3.49 4.04
N VAL A 107 -6.70 -4.34 5.01
CA VAL A 107 -5.35 -4.50 5.56
C VAL A 107 -4.91 -5.95 5.40
N GLU A 108 -3.81 -6.19 4.67
CA GLU A 108 -3.18 -7.51 4.55
C GLU A 108 -1.87 -7.53 5.33
N GLY A 109 -1.80 -8.32 6.40
CA GLY A 109 -0.60 -8.37 7.27
C GLY A 109 -0.80 -7.62 8.58
N PHE A 110 0.25 -6.95 9.08
CA PHE A 110 0.24 -6.23 10.37
C PHE A 110 -0.27 -7.09 11.55
N LYS A 111 0.44 -8.18 11.87
CA LYS A 111 0.04 -9.11 12.95
C LYS A 111 0.17 -8.53 14.37
N HIS A 112 0.71 -7.31 14.51
CA HIS A 112 0.96 -6.62 15.77
C HIS A 112 0.62 -5.15 15.60
#